data_AF-A0A2S5KEZ5-F1
#
_entry.id   AF-A0A2S5KEZ5-F1
#
_cell.length_a   1.000
_cell.length_b   1.000
_cell.length_c   1.000
_cell.angle_alpha   90.00
_cell.angle_beta   90.00
_cell.angle_gamma   90.00
#
_symmetry.space_group_name_H-M   'P 1'
#
loop_
_entity.id
_entity.type
_entity.pdbx_description
1 polymer ?
#
loop_
_entity_poly.entity_id
_entity_poly.type
_entity_poly.pdbx_seq_one_letter_code
_entity_poly.pdbx_strand_id
1 'polypeptide(L)' 'MKDGYYWVKDGERYPEVWFYQRQFGWFRPCSAVPMTQRTFEMMKYVILSEPLDAPAKQLQAQ' A
#
# COMPACT_ATOMS: atom_id res chain seq x y z
N MET A 1 9.32 -3.50 6.99
CA MET A 1 7.96 -3.84 6.51
C MET A 1 7.94 -5.24 5.89
N LYS A 2 6.77 -5.88 5.92
CA LYS A 2 6.48 -7.15 5.24
C LYS A 2 5.81 -6.85 3.90
N ASP A 3 5.86 -7.78 2.96
CA ASP A 3 5.12 -7.62 1.71
C ASP A 3 3.63 -7.62 2.03
N GLY A 4 2.86 -6.72 1.40
CA GLY A 4 1.44 -6.57 1.70
C GLY A 4 0.84 -5.21 1.34
N TYR A 5 -0.45 -5.07 1.61
CA TYR A 5 -1.19 -3.84 1.40
C TYR A 5 -1.15 -2.96 2.64
N TYR A 6 -1.08 -1.64 2.46
CA TYR A 6 -0.99 -0.67 3.54
C TYR A 6 -1.83 0.56 3.22
N TRP A 7 -2.39 1.21 4.25
CA TRP A 7 -2.93 2.55 4.10
C TRP A 7 -1.79 3.55 4.01
N VAL A 8 -1.77 4.34 2.94
CA VAL A 8 -0.78 5.38 2.67
C VAL A 8 -1.48 6.72 2.50
N LYS A 9 -0.92 7.78 3.07
CA LYS A 9 -1.39 9.15 2.93
C LYS A 9 -0.42 10.02 2.15
N ASP A 10 -0.98 10.81 1.23
CA ASP A 10 -0.30 11.82 0.42
C ASP A 10 -0.78 13.22 0.81
N GLY A 11 -0.07 13.88 1.73
CA GLY A 11 -0.40 15.24 2.14
C GLY A 11 -1.87 15.42 2.54
N GLU A 12 -2.60 16.26 1.81
CA GLU A 12 -4.02 16.57 2.05
C GLU A 12 -5.00 15.60 1.37
N ARG A 13 -4.52 14.65 0.56
CA ARG A 13 -5.39 13.67 -0.12
C ARG A 13 -5.94 12.64 0.86
N TYR A 14 -7.06 12.05 0.47
CA TYR A 14 -7.60 10.88 1.18
C TYR A 14 -6.58 9.74 1.17
N PRO A 15 -6.48 8.96 2.26
CA PRO A 15 -5.65 7.77 2.28
C PRO A 15 -6.03 6.78 1.18
N GLU A 16 -5.01 6.14 0.61
CA GLU A 16 -5.16 5.11 -0.42
C GLU A 16 -4.50 3.81 0.04
N VAL A 17 -4.96 2.69 -0.50
CA VAL A 17 -4.31 1.39 -0.26
C VAL A 17 -3.23 1.16 -1.31
N TRP A 18 -1.98 1.05 -0.87
CA TRP A 18 -0.83 0.77 -1.71
C TRP A 18 -0.27 -0.62 -1.40
N PHE A 19 0.34 -1.28 -2.39
CA PHE A 19 1.02 -2.56 -2.18
C PHE A 19 2.53 -2.34 -2.03
N TYR A 20 3.13 -2.88 -0.97
CA TYR A 20 4.58 -2.91 -0.79
C TYR A 20 5.11 -4.30 -1.09
N GLN A 21 6.17 -4.36 -1.90
CA GLN A 21 6.92 -5.57 -2.14
C GLN A 21 8.41 -5.30 -1.94
N ARG A 22 9.07 -5.99 -1.02
CA ARG A 22 10.44 -5.70 -0.59
C ARG A 22 11.45 -5.62 -1.72
N GLN A 23 11.29 -6.44 -2.76
CA GLN A 23 12.21 -6.48 -3.90
C GLN A 23 12.06 -5.27 -4.84
N PHE A 24 10.89 -4.64 -4.89
CA PHE A 24 10.54 -3.64 -5.91
C PHE A 24 10.18 -2.26 -5.34
N GLY A 25 9.49 -2.23 -4.20
CA GLY A 25 9.02 -1.02 -3.54
C GLY A 25 7.50 -0.92 -3.51
N TRP A 26 7.01 0.31 -3.67
CA TRP A 26 5.62 0.70 -3.47
C TRP A 26 4.86 0.81 -4.78
N PHE A 27 3.79 0.04 -4.92
CA PHE A 27 2.84 0.13 -6.01
C PHE A 27 1.61 0.90 -5.55
N ARG A 28 1.43 2.10 -6.10
CA ARG A 28 0.20 2.88 -5.94
C ARG A 28 -0.96 2.24 -6.72
N PRO A 29 -2.22 2.56 -6.39
CA PRO A 29 -3.37 2.20 -7.22
C PRO A 29 -3.15 2.57 -8.69
N CYS A 30 -3.56 1.67 -9.59
CA CYS A 30 -3.53 1.88 -11.04
C CYS A 30 -2.13 2.16 -11.64
N SER A 31 -1.04 1.81 -10.96
CA SER A 31 0.32 1.91 -11.52
C SER A 31 1.04 0.57 -11.46
N ALA A 32 1.52 0.12 -12.62
CA ALA A 32 2.36 -1.08 -12.73
C ALA A 32 3.84 -0.82 -12.42
N VAL A 33 4.25 0.44 -12.27
CA VAL A 33 5.64 0.81 -12.01
C VAL A 33 5.82 1.07 -10.51
N PRO A 34 6.70 0.34 -9.82
CA PRO A 34 6.93 0.53 -8.40
C PRO A 34 7.71 1.83 -8.16
N MET A 35 7.35 2.50 -7.08
CA MET A 35 8.10 3.59 -6.49
C MET A 35 9.11 3.03 -5.49
N THR A 36 10.39 3.39 -5.65
CA THR A 36 11.41 2.98 -4.69
C THR A 36 11.13 3.57 -3.30
N GLN A 37 11.64 2.90 -2.25
CA GLN A 37 11.53 3.42 -0.88
C GLN A 37 12.10 4.85 -0.74
N ARG A 38 13.23 5.14 -1.41
CA ARG A 38 13.84 6.48 -1.39
C ARG A 38 12.91 7.53 -1.98
N THR A 39 12.27 7.24 -3.11
CA THR A 39 11.30 8.15 -3.74
C THR A 39 10.08 8.33 -2.83
N PHE A 40 9.60 7.25 -2.20
CA PHE A 40 8.48 7.29 -1.28
C PHE A 40 8.72 8.28 -0.11
N GLU A 41 9.90 8.19 0.52
CA GLU A 41 10.32 9.08 1.60
C GLU A 41 10.51 10.53 1.13
N MET A 42 11.13 10.72 -0.05
CA MET A 42 11.35 12.05 -0.64
C MET A 42 10.02 12.77 -0.93
N MET A 43 9.01 12.02 -1.38
CA MET A 43 7.66 12.54 -1.61
C MET A 43 6.86 12.73 -0.32
N LYS A 44 7.42 12.37 0.85
CA LYS A 44 6.81 12.51 2.18
C LYS A 44 5.49 11.75 2.34
N TYR A 45 5.34 10.61 1.65
CA TYR A 45 4.22 9.72 1.90
C TYR A 45 4.31 9.11 3.30
N VAL A 46 3.16 8.90 3.93
CA VAL A 46 3.07 8.38 5.30
C VAL A 46 2.30 7.08 5.30
N ILE A 47 2.86 6.05 5.94
CA ILE A 47 2.18 4.77 6.18
C ILE A 47 1.34 4.93 7.44
N LEU A 48 0.04 4.64 7.33
CA LEU A 48 -0.93 4.84 8.41
C LEU A 48 -1.29 3.56 9.16
N SER A 49 -0.87 2.40 8.66
CA SER A 49 -1.27 1.11 9.21
C SER A 49 -0.15 0.08 9.18
N GLU A 50 -0.32 -0.98 9.96
CA GLU A 50 0.31 -2.28 9.71
C GLU A 50 -0.22 -2.93 8.41
N PRO A 51 0.36 -4.05 7.94
CA PRO A 51 -0.15 -4.74 6.75
C PRO A 51 -1.63 -5.08 6.91
N LEU A 52 -2.42 -4.82 5.88
CA LEU A 52 -3.82 -5.17 5.84
C LEU A 52 -3.99 -6.67 5.59
N ASP A 53 -4.91 -7.26 6.35
CA ASP A 53 -5.35 -8.62 6.08
C ASP A 53 -6.12 -8.68 4.76
N ALA A 54 -6.00 -9.81 4.06
CA ALA A 54 -6.85 -10.07 2.91
C ALA A 54 -8.32 -10.09 3.38
N PRO A 55 -9.26 -9.58 2.55
CA PRO A 55 -10.67 -9.66 2.89
C PRO A 55 -11.04 -11.11 3.17
N ALA A 56 -11.73 -11.34 4.29
CA ALA A 56 -12.22 -12.66 4.62
C ALA A 56 -13.08 -13.15 3.45
N LYS A 57 -12.79 -14.34 2.92
CA LYS A 57 -13.66 -14.97 1.93
C LYS A 57 -15.05 -15.06 2.56
N GLN A 58 -16.02 -14.28 2.07
CA GLN A 58 -17.41 -14.52 2.42
C GLN A 58 -17.72 -15.94 1.98
N LEU A 59 -17.90 -16.84 2.95
CA LEU A 59 -18.54 -18.12 2.73
C LEU A 59 -19.91 -17.77 2.14
N GLN A 60 -20.07 -17.98 0.84
CA GLN A 60 -21.36 -17.84 0.19
C GLN A 60 -22.28 -18.85 0.87
N ALA A 61 -23.24 -18.36 1.65
CA ALA A 61 -24.33 -19.19 2.15
C ALA A 61 -25.07 -19.72 0.91
N GLN A 62 -25.05 -21.05 0.76
CA GLN A 62 -25.82 -21.77 -0.25
C GLN A 62 -27.29 -21.80 0.12
#